data_AF-A0A821U2I4-F1
#
_entry.id   AF-A0A821U2I4-F1
#
_cell.length_a   1.000
_cell.length_b   1.000
_cell.length_c   1.000
_cell.angle_alpha   90.00
_cell.angle_beta   90.00
_cell.angle_gamma   90.00
#
_symmetry.space_group_name_H-M   'P 1'
#
loop_
_entity.id
_entity.type
_entity.pdbx_description
1 polymer ?
#
loop_
_entity_poly.entity_id
_entity_poly.type
_entity_poly.pdbx_seq_one_letter_code
_entity_poly.pdbx_strand_id
1 'polypeptide(L)'
;RDYCVKNEALLGPRTRGASASPTGLTSMEALGDSIIVFACAPGKLAQDVAKNGRNGLFTFHLLQHIAKPNADIEILMRDVCKGVSEQSKGNQKPHRVSSIQSQHISLTTVDTKIGR
;
A
#
# COMPACT_ATOMS: atom_id res chain seq x y z
N ARG A 1 -2.57 9.62 13.85
CA ARG A 1 -2.14 10.75 12.99
C ARG A 1 -2.27 10.28 11.55
N ASP A 2 -3.27 10.73 10.80
CA ASP A 2 -3.57 10.13 9.49
C ASP A 2 -2.48 10.44 8.45
N TYR A 3 -1.97 9.41 7.77
CA TYR A 3 -0.92 9.55 6.76
C TYR A 3 -1.54 9.68 5.37
N CYS A 4 -1.02 10.63 4.58
CA CYS A 4 -1.40 10.88 3.18
C CYS A 4 -0.17 10.69 2.30
N VAL A 5 -0.34 10.02 1.15
CA VAL A 5 0.70 9.94 0.11
C VAL A 5 0.81 11.33 -0.54
N LYS A 6 1.89 12.04 -0.25
CA LYS A 6 2.30 13.25 -0.96
C LYS A 6 3.58 12.92 -1.72
N ASN A 7 3.48 12.69 -3.02
CA ASN A 7 4.66 12.51 -3.87
C ASN A 7 5.13 13.90 -4.31
N GLU A 8 6.05 14.50 -3.54
CA GLU A 8 6.56 15.85 -3.81
C GLU A 8 7.66 15.82 -4.88
N ALA A 9 7.28 15.58 -6.12
CA ALA A 9 8.12 15.95 -7.26
C ALA A 9 7.66 17.32 -7.76
N LEU A 10 8.62 18.26 -7.90
CA LEU A 10 8.50 19.62 -8.47
C LEU A 10 8.23 20.76 -7.46
N LEU A 11 9.19 21.03 -6.56
CA LEU A 11 9.22 22.30 -5.83
C LEU A 11 10.00 23.36 -6.62
N GLY A 12 9.29 24.09 -7.48
CA GLY A 12 9.65 25.47 -7.83
C GLY A 12 9.47 26.40 -6.61
N PRO A 13 9.97 27.65 -6.67
CA PRO A 13 10.15 28.48 -5.47
C PRO A 13 8.80 28.85 -4.82
N ARG A 14 8.69 28.56 -3.51
CA ARG A 14 7.52 28.87 -2.67
C ARG A 14 7.38 30.37 -2.44
N THR A 15 6.26 30.96 -2.85
CA THR A 15 5.77 32.22 -2.29
C THR A 15 4.58 31.94 -1.37
N ARG A 16 4.58 32.59 -0.21
CA ARG A 16 3.53 32.45 0.81
C ARG A 16 2.28 33.20 0.36
N GLY A 17 1.20 32.46 0.13
CA GLY A 17 -0.15 33.02 0.01
C GLY A 17 -0.62 33.29 -1.42
N ALA A 18 -0.99 32.23 -2.14
CA ALA A 18 -2.11 32.19 -3.07
C ALA A 18 -2.12 30.84 -3.79
N SER A 19 -3.26 30.17 -3.76
CA SER A 19 -3.86 29.45 -4.91
C SER A 19 -4.58 28.19 -4.43
N ALA A 20 -5.91 28.24 -4.50
CA ALA A 20 -6.74 27.06 -4.62
C ALA A 20 -6.40 26.40 -5.97
N SER A 21 -5.40 25.53 -5.98
CA SER A 21 -5.09 24.66 -7.11
C SER A 21 -5.69 23.28 -6.83
N PRO A 22 -6.32 22.61 -7.82
CA PRO A 22 -6.77 21.25 -7.62
C PRO A 22 -5.54 20.39 -7.36
N THR A 23 -5.35 19.99 -6.10
CA THR A 23 -4.38 18.98 -5.67
C THR A 23 -4.74 17.65 -6.36
N GLY A 24 -4.25 17.47 -7.58
CA GLY A 24 -4.38 16.25 -8.38
C GLY A 24 -3.05 15.52 -8.45
N LEU A 25 -3.05 14.24 -8.09
CA LEU A 25 -1.89 13.36 -8.00
C LEU A 25 -1.44 12.90 -9.39
N THR A 26 -0.14 12.95 -9.67
CA THR A 26 0.47 12.24 -10.80
C THR A 26 0.13 10.75 -10.70
N SER A 27 -0.42 10.18 -11.77
CA SER A 27 -0.61 8.74 -11.91
C SER A 27 0.75 8.05 -11.80
N MET A 28 0.92 7.15 -10.83
CA MET A 28 2.12 6.31 -10.80
C MET A 28 1.92 5.15 -11.75
N GLU A 29 2.82 5.01 -12.72
CA GLU A 29 2.86 3.85 -13.60
C GLU A 29 3.82 2.82 -13.02
N ALA A 30 3.37 1.55 -12.96
CA ALA A 30 4.26 0.44 -12.67
C ALA A 30 5.08 0.16 -13.94
N LEU A 31 6.40 0.25 -13.86
CA LEU A 31 7.31 -0.05 -14.97
C LEU A 31 7.89 -1.46 -14.79
N GLY A 32 7.93 -2.25 -15.86
CA GLY A 32 8.47 -3.63 -15.85
C GLY A 32 7.65 -4.60 -14.99
N ASP A 33 8.29 -5.64 -14.45
CA ASP A 33 7.68 -6.62 -13.54
C ASP A 33 7.56 -6.08 -12.11
N SER A 34 6.81 -5.00 -11.93
CA SER A 34 6.61 -4.35 -10.62
C SER A 34 5.15 -4.19 -10.24
N ILE A 35 4.92 -4.10 -8.94
CA ILE A 35 3.63 -3.75 -8.35
C ILE A 35 3.81 -2.66 -7.31
N ILE A 36 2.96 -1.65 -7.38
CA ILE A 36 2.86 -0.55 -6.44
C ILE A 36 1.51 -0.66 -5.74
N VAL A 37 1.55 -0.73 -4.40
CA VAL A 37 0.32 -0.79 -3.60
C VAL A 37 0.32 0.35 -2.60
N PHE A 38 -0.71 1.19 -2.71
CA PHE A 38 -0.95 2.31 -1.82
C PHE A 38 -1.92 1.92 -0.70
N ALA A 39 -1.66 2.44 0.50
CA ALA A 39 -2.50 2.18 1.67
C ALA A 39 -3.94 2.69 1.51
N CYS A 40 -4.17 3.73 0.71
CA CYS A 40 -5.50 4.28 0.42
C CYS A 40 -5.53 4.90 -0.98
N ALA A 41 -6.74 5.20 -1.45
CA ALA A 41 -6.99 5.87 -2.71
C ALA A 41 -6.33 7.27 -2.72
N PRO A 42 -5.96 7.76 -3.90
CA PRO A 42 -5.53 9.14 -4.12
C PRO A 42 -6.42 10.16 -3.40
N GLY A 43 -5.82 11.06 -2.61
CA GLY A 43 -6.55 12.11 -1.89
C GLY A 43 -7.40 11.64 -0.71
N LYS A 44 -7.33 10.36 -0.34
CA LYS A 44 -7.97 9.81 0.86
C LYS A 44 -6.94 9.51 1.94
N LEU A 45 -7.38 9.63 3.20
CA LEU A 45 -6.54 9.38 4.36
C LEU A 45 -6.47 7.88 4.66
N ALA A 46 -5.27 7.42 5.02
CA ALA A 46 -5.07 6.08 5.56
C ALA A 46 -5.10 6.14 7.10
N GLN A 47 -5.74 5.15 7.71
CA GLN A 47 -5.78 5.02 9.17
C GLN A 47 -4.40 4.61 9.69
N ASP A 48 -3.90 5.41 10.62
CA ASP A 48 -2.58 5.27 11.23
C ASP A 48 -2.50 4.16 12.29
N VAL A 49 -3.64 3.81 12.88
CA VAL A 49 -3.68 2.87 13.99
C VAL A 49 -4.70 1.79 13.70
N ALA A 50 -4.21 0.57 13.51
CA ALA A 50 -5.03 -0.64 13.50
C ALA A 50 -5.45 -1.02 14.92
N LYS A 51 -6.32 -2.03 15.07
CA LYS A 51 -6.78 -2.55 16.37
C LYS A 51 -5.66 -2.88 17.35
N ASN A 52 -4.46 -3.21 16.86
CA ASN A 52 -3.30 -3.56 17.68
C ASN A 52 -2.52 -2.35 18.23
N GLY A 53 -2.88 -1.11 17.88
CA GLY A 53 -2.21 0.08 18.38
C GLY A 53 -0.80 0.34 17.84
N ARG A 54 -0.22 -0.59 17.05
CA ARG A 54 1.21 -0.59 16.71
C ARG A 54 1.52 -0.11 15.29
N ASN A 55 0.64 -0.43 14.34
CA ASN A 55 0.87 -0.18 12.92
C ASN A 55 -0.36 0.48 12.28
N GLY A 56 -0.13 1.15 11.14
CA GLY A 56 -1.19 1.56 10.21
C GLY A 56 -2.07 0.39 9.77
N LEU A 57 -3.33 0.68 9.42
CA LEU A 57 -4.29 -0.36 9.07
C LEU A 57 -3.82 -1.23 7.90
N PHE A 58 -3.23 -0.62 6.88
CA PHE A 58 -2.67 -1.34 5.74
C PHE A 58 -1.53 -2.26 6.16
N THR A 59 -0.54 -1.74 6.90
CA THR A 59 0.61 -2.50 7.37
C THR A 59 0.22 -3.63 8.32
N PHE A 60 -0.81 -3.43 9.15
CA PHE A 60 -1.37 -4.47 10.00
C PHE A 60 -1.85 -5.67 9.19
N HIS A 61 -2.68 -5.45 8.16
CA HIS A 61 -3.16 -6.52 7.28
C HIS A 61 -2.04 -7.11 6.43
N LEU A 62 -1.11 -6.29 5.93
CA LEU A 62 0.04 -6.77 5.16
C LEU A 62 0.85 -7.80 5.97
N LEU A 63 1.18 -7.49 7.23
CA LEU A 63 1.97 -8.39 8.07
C LEU A 63 1.26 -9.72 8.38
N GLN A 64 -0.07 -9.73 8.44
CA GLN A 64 -0.85 -10.96 8.65
C GLN A 64 -0.82 -11.88 7.44
N HIS A 65 -0.72 -11.33 6.23
CA HIS A 65 -0.77 -12.11 5.00
C HIS A 65 0.62 -12.39 4.42
N ILE A 66 1.62 -11.53 4.66
CA ILE A 66 3.00 -11.69 4.17
C ILE A 66 3.73 -12.87 4.80
N ALA A 67 3.31 -13.28 6.00
CA ALA A 67 3.87 -14.44 6.68
C ALA A 67 3.38 -15.78 6.11
N LYS A 68 2.39 -15.79 5.20
CA LYS A 68 1.86 -17.01 4.60
C LYS A 68 2.82 -17.49 3.49
N PRO A 69 3.44 -18.66 3.64
CA PRO A 69 4.36 -19.17 2.63
C PRO A 69 3.61 -19.54 1.35
N ASN A 70 4.29 -19.41 0.21
CA ASN A 70 3.79 -19.83 -1.12
C ASN A 70 2.47 -19.16 -1.56
N ALA A 71 2.10 -18.04 -0.94
CA ALA A 71 0.97 -17.25 -1.39
C ALA A 71 1.37 -16.43 -2.62
N ASP A 72 0.56 -16.52 -3.68
CA ASP A 72 0.71 -15.65 -4.85
C ASP A 72 0.49 -14.18 -4.44
N ILE A 73 1.34 -13.28 -4.95
CA ILE A 73 1.37 -11.87 -4.56
C ILE A 73 0.07 -11.13 -4.90
N GLU A 74 -0.59 -11.47 -6.01
CA GLU A 74 -1.86 -10.86 -6.41
C GLU A 74 -2.98 -11.30 -5.46
N ILE A 75 -2.99 -12.59 -5.10
CA ILE A 75 -3.95 -13.14 -4.13
C ILE A 75 -3.72 -12.53 -2.74
N LEU A 76 -2.46 -12.47 -2.30
CA LEU A 76 -2.06 -11.89 -1.03
C LEU A 76 -2.51 -10.42 -0.94
N MET A 77 -2.20 -9.62 -1.95
CA MET A 77 -2.58 -8.20 -1.97
C MET A 77 -4.09 -8.01 -2.05
N ARG A 78 -4.82 -8.89 -2.75
CA ARG A 78 -6.28 -8.88 -2.75
C ARG A 78 -6.85 -9.09 -1.34
N ASP A 79 -6.31 -10.05 -0.59
CA ASP A 79 -6.76 -10.31 0.77
C ASP A 79 -6.43 -9.15 1.72
N VAL A 80 -5.25 -8.53 1.58
CA VAL A 80 -4.88 -7.32 2.34
C VAL A 80 -5.87 -6.20 2.06
N CYS A 81 -6.19 -5.93 0.79
CA CYS A 81 -7.16 -4.91 0.41
C CYS A 81 -8.55 -5.17 0.99
N LYS A 82 -8.98 -6.44 1.01
CA LYS A 82 -10.24 -6.88 1.61
C LYS A 82 -10.26 -6.58 3.11
N GLY A 83 -9.22 -7.01 3.85
CA GLY A 83 -9.13 -6.78 5.30
C GLY A 83 -9.12 -5.30 5.69
N VAL A 84 -8.40 -4.46 4.93
CA VAL A 84 -8.40 -3.00 5.13
C VAL A 84 -9.78 -2.41 4.88
N SER A 85 -10.45 -2.82 3.81
CA SER A 85 -11.78 -2.31 3.46
C SER A 85 -12.83 -2.70 4.52
N GLU A 86 -12.80 -3.96 4.98
CA GLU A 86 -13.72 -4.45 6.01
C GLU A 86 -13.51 -3.75 7.35
N GLN A 87 -12.25 -3.65 7.81
CA GLN A 87 -11.94 -3.05 9.10
C GLN A 87 -12.16 -1.53 9.12
N SER A 88 -11.94 -0.84 8.00
CA SER A 88 -12.23 0.58 7.87
C SER A 88 -13.69 0.89 7.56
N LYS A 89 -14.56 -0.13 7.44
CA LYS A 89 -15.96 0.01 6.98
C LYS A 89 -16.08 0.73 5.63
N GLY A 90 -15.12 0.49 4.74
CA GLY A 90 -15.05 1.09 3.41
C GLY A 90 -14.46 2.51 3.35
N ASN A 91 -14.05 3.09 4.48
CA ASN A 91 -13.43 4.43 4.52
C ASN A 91 -12.03 4.45 3.92
N GLN A 92 -11.29 3.34 4.04
CA GLN A 92 -9.97 3.17 3.46
C GLN A 92 -10.05 2.13 2.34
N LYS A 93 -9.73 2.55 1.12
CA LYS A 93 -9.68 1.68 -0.07
C LYS A 93 -8.27 1.70 -0.62
N PRO A 94 -7.44 0.68 -0.35
CA PRO A 94 -6.12 0.59 -0.93
C PRO A 94 -6.17 0.59 -2.47
N HIS A 95 -5.16 1.17 -3.11
CA HIS A 95 -5.08 1.26 -4.56
C HIS A 95 -3.85 0.50 -5.07
N ARG A 96 -4.01 -0.26 -6.15
CA ARG A 96 -2.98 -1.14 -6.70
C ARG A 96 -2.70 -0.77 -8.14
N VAL A 97 -1.43 -0.64 -8.48
CA VAL A 97 -0.94 -0.49 -9.86
C VAL A 97 0.06 -1.62 -10.10
N SER A 98 -0.25 -2.52 -11.04
CA SER A 98 0.56 -3.71 -11.33
C SER A 98 0.92 -3.73 -12.81
N SER A 99 2.19 -3.99 -13.12
CA SER A 99 2.69 -4.29 -14.47
C SER A 99 3.38 -5.67 -14.51
N ILE A 100 3.09 -6.52 -13.52
CA ILE A 100 3.61 -7.88 -13.45
C ILE A 100 3.11 -8.68 -14.64
N GLN A 101 4.04 -9.31 -15.37
CA GLN A 101 3.74 -10.20 -16.49
C GLN A 101 3.83 -11.68 -16.09
N SER A 102 4.62 -11.99 -15.06
CA SER A 102 4.75 -13.35 -14.52
C SER A 102 3.44 -13.86 -13.92
N GLN A 103 3.11 -15.13 -14.21
CA GLN A 103 1.85 -15.75 -13.76
C GLN A 103 1.85 -16.13 -12.27
N HIS A 104 3.02 -16.35 -11.68
CA HIS A 104 3.13 -16.79 -10.30
C HIS A 104 4.34 -16.17 -9.62
N ILE A 105 4.10 -15.24 -8.71
CA ILE A 105 5.13 -14.61 -7.87
C ILE A 105 4.73 -14.85 -6.42
N SER A 106 5.57 -15.55 -5.67
CA SER A 106 5.29 -15.87 -4.27
C SER A 106 6.45 -15.51 -3.37
N LEU A 107 6.14 -15.19 -2.12
CA LEU A 107 7.16 -14.98 -1.10
C LEU A 107 7.57 -16.35 -0.54
N THR A 108 8.80 -16.75 -0.84
CA THR A 108 9.38 -17.97 -0.27
C THR A 108 9.94 -17.63 1.12
N THR A 109 9.45 -18.32 2.14
CA THR A 109 10.17 -18.32 3.41
C THR A 109 11.39 -19.23 3.24
N VAL A 110 12.59 -18.70 3.53
CA VAL A 110 13.77 -19.55 3.60
C VAL A 110 13.56 -20.44 4.81
N ASP A 111 13.28 -21.72 4.56
CA ASP A 111 13.20 -22.77 5.57
C ASP A 111 14.60 -22.88 6.20
N THR A 112 14.89 -21.99 7.15
CA THR A 112 16.15 -21.98 7.85
C THR A 112 16.05 -23.10 8.86
N LYS A 113 16.25 -24.34 8.39
CA LYS A 113 16.75 -25.41 9.24
C LYS A 113 18.12 -24.98 9.71
N ILE A 114 18.17 -24.20 10.80
CA ILE A 114 19.36 -24.06 11.62
C ILE A 114 19.58 -25.45 12.21
N GLY A 115 20.33 -26.26 11.48
CA GLY A 115 20.80 -27.54 11.98
C GLY A 115 21.80 -27.30 13.10
N ARG A 116 21.39 -27.59 14.34
CA ARG A 116 22.02 -28.56 15.24
C ARG A 116 21.15 -28.78 16.46
#